data_AF-A0AA37M805-F1
#
_entry.id   AF-A0AA37M805-F1
#
_cell.length_a   1.000
_cell.length_b   1.000
_cell.length_c   1.000
_cell.angle_alpha   90.00
_cell.angle_beta   90.00
_cell.angle_gamma   90.00
#
_symmetry.space_group_name_H-M   'P 1'
#
loop_
_entity.id
_entity.type
_entity.pdbx_description
1 polymer ?
#
loop_
_entity_poly.entity_id
_entity_poly.type
_entity_poly.pdbx_seq_one_letter_code
_entity_poly.pdbx_strand_id
1 'polypeptide(L)'
;MALDFPTGGIATGKMAAHIHRLIHVDGENLEAMSRANGLSVAFNGCLRQTYINTETMLIHRQPERGFLVVLQGTSEPESREWYRVHRPLIDAAEGIAFAGTSNISYRLMLRRLVDMRDDGTLARIKHIHVLGRGTLASACVLTTIQRCIRASINPDLQITFDTATPFQEANERYSLLAYYVADNKSLSIEYNRPSDAELSEFRHHSELTFAINDWCHARAQAEAHRMIKDAQGSYPAMHGRATPNAGISIIGQHLAVNDVAVVRRDRKDPDPRNFIVKPDSKTSLLMCAHNVDAATRALEQVTANWLSDDGETRNNFPVDLLVIRSLIEIIFAPNRVLGLMDELDEQPPMEVDYPTAEFPSPIASVSPYKAHEFIEQNRQRLDALVL
;
A
#
# COMPACT_ATOMS: atom_id res chain seq x y z
N MET A 1 -7.57 -23.79 0.37
CA MET A 1 -7.86 -22.76 1.38
C MET A 1 -6.60 -22.60 2.21
N ALA A 2 -5.80 -21.57 1.96
CA ALA A 2 -4.60 -21.27 2.76
C ALA A 2 -5.00 -20.21 3.77
N LEU A 3 -5.20 -20.63 5.02
CA LEU A 3 -5.17 -19.72 6.16
C LEU A 3 -3.71 -19.63 6.57
N ASP A 4 -3.19 -18.42 6.66
CA ASP A 4 -1.81 -18.19 7.06
C ASP A 4 -1.68 -18.54 8.54
N PHE A 5 -1.29 -19.78 8.82
CA PHE A 5 -0.70 -20.13 10.11
C PHE A 5 0.49 -19.18 10.33
N PRO A 6 0.56 -18.56 11.52
CA PRO A 6 0.86 -17.14 11.72
C PRO A 6 1.96 -16.63 10.79
N THR A 7 1.60 -15.67 9.93
CA THR A 7 2.42 -14.64 9.21
C THR A 7 3.95 -14.83 9.14
N GLY A 8 4.44 -16.05 8.94
CA GLY A 8 5.82 -16.43 9.27
C GLY A 8 6.30 -17.72 8.64
N GLY A 9 5.82 -18.06 7.43
CA GLY A 9 6.49 -19.05 6.58
C GLY A 9 6.17 -20.52 6.87
N ILE A 10 4.99 -20.84 7.43
CA ILE A 10 4.50 -22.22 7.39
C ILE A 10 4.08 -22.51 5.95
N ALA A 11 4.98 -23.11 5.17
CA ALA A 11 4.64 -23.70 3.88
C ALA A 11 3.42 -24.59 4.07
N THR A 12 2.43 -24.48 3.18
CA THR A 12 1.15 -25.20 3.21
C THR A 12 1.29 -26.70 3.51
N GLY A 13 2.43 -27.31 3.16
CA GLY A 13 2.78 -28.70 3.47
C GLY A 13 2.99 -29.06 4.95
N LYS A 14 3.09 -28.10 5.88
CA LYS A 14 3.27 -28.37 7.33
C LYS A 14 1.96 -28.41 8.14
N MET A 15 0.83 -28.05 7.52
CA MET A 15 -0.49 -28.02 8.18
C MET A 15 -0.89 -29.38 8.78
N ALA A 16 -0.64 -30.46 8.04
CA ALA A 16 -1.01 -31.81 8.45
C ALA A 16 -0.31 -32.22 9.75
N ALA A 17 0.96 -31.85 9.93
CA ALA A 17 1.71 -32.16 11.14
C ALA A 17 1.16 -31.41 12.37
N HIS A 18 0.75 -30.15 12.21
CA HIS A 18 0.12 -29.38 13.29
C HIS A 18 -1.25 -29.94 13.68
N ILE A 19 -2.08 -30.28 12.70
CA ILE A 19 -3.39 -30.92 12.95
C ILE A 19 -3.20 -32.26 13.66
N HIS A 20 -2.25 -33.08 13.20
CA HIS A 20 -1.94 -34.36 13.84
C HIS A 20 -1.51 -34.17 15.31
N ARG A 21 -0.65 -33.19 15.59
CA ARG A 21 -0.24 -32.84 16.97
C ARG A 21 -1.45 -32.41 17.82
N LEU A 22 -2.26 -31.48 17.32
CA LEU A 22 -3.44 -30.98 18.05
C LEU A 22 -4.38 -32.13 18.43
N ILE A 23 -4.68 -33.04 17.48
CA ILE A 23 -5.62 -34.14 17.72
C ILE A 23 -5.01 -35.22 18.63
N HIS A 24 -3.80 -35.70 18.32
CA HIS A 24 -3.27 -36.93 18.92
C HIS A 24 -2.34 -36.69 20.12
N VAL A 25 -1.80 -35.48 20.27
CA VAL A 25 -0.89 -35.12 21.37
C VAL A 25 -1.60 -34.20 22.35
N ASP A 26 -2.20 -33.11 21.86
CA ASP A 26 -2.85 -32.12 22.73
C ASP A 26 -4.29 -32.51 23.12
N GLY A 27 -4.89 -33.50 22.45
CA GLY A 27 -6.24 -33.98 22.74
C GLY A 27 -7.38 -33.07 22.22
N GLU A 28 -7.08 -32.18 21.28
CA GLU A 28 -8.05 -31.24 20.70
C GLU A 28 -9.06 -31.96 19.78
N ASN A 29 -10.35 -31.73 20.02
CA ASN A 29 -11.42 -32.35 19.22
C ASN A 29 -11.84 -31.45 18.04
N LEU A 30 -10.96 -31.33 17.05
CA LEU A 30 -11.18 -30.48 15.88
C LEU A 30 -12.40 -30.90 15.05
N GLU A 31 -12.75 -32.19 15.08
CA GLU A 31 -13.96 -32.71 14.42
C GLU A 31 -15.25 -32.24 15.11
N ALA A 32 -15.26 -32.16 16.44
CA ALA A 32 -16.38 -31.58 17.17
C ALA A 32 -16.50 -30.08 16.89
N MET A 33 -15.38 -29.35 16.83
CA MET A 33 -15.38 -27.92 16.45
C MET A 33 -15.96 -27.73 15.05
N SER A 34 -15.50 -28.54 14.08
CA SER A 34 -16.00 -28.55 12.70
C SER A 34 -17.50 -28.80 12.62
N ARG A 35 -18.02 -29.78 13.37
CA ARG A 35 -19.47 -30.02 13.47
C ARG A 35 -20.24 -28.86 14.10
N ALA A 36 -19.66 -28.17 15.08
CA ALA A 36 -20.32 -27.10 15.82
C ALA A 36 -20.45 -25.81 15.00
N ASN A 37 -19.42 -25.42 14.26
CA ASN A 37 -19.42 -24.18 13.48
C ASN A 37 -19.62 -24.37 11.97
N GLY A 38 -19.63 -25.63 11.48
CA GLY A 38 -19.77 -25.95 10.06
C GLY A 38 -18.55 -25.59 9.21
N LEU A 39 -17.40 -25.31 9.83
CA LEU A 39 -16.16 -24.93 9.15
C LEU A 39 -15.19 -26.10 9.12
N SER A 40 -14.30 -26.12 8.14
CA SER A 40 -13.39 -27.25 7.93
C SER A 40 -12.52 -27.56 9.17
N VAL A 41 -12.11 -28.83 9.31
CA VAL A 41 -11.14 -29.24 10.33
C VAL A 41 -9.82 -28.46 10.19
N ALA A 42 -9.41 -28.15 8.97
CA ALA A 42 -8.22 -27.35 8.72
C ALA A 42 -8.37 -25.92 9.26
N PHE A 43 -9.51 -25.26 9.02
CA PHE A 43 -9.80 -23.94 9.62
C PHE A 43 -9.75 -24.01 11.15
N ASN A 44 -10.40 -25.00 11.75
CA ASN A 44 -10.44 -25.16 13.19
C ASN A 44 -9.06 -25.45 13.79
N GLY A 45 -8.20 -26.18 13.07
CA GLY A 45 -6.79 -26.34 13.43
C GLY A 45 -6.02 -25.01 13.42
N CYS A 46 -6.25 -24.15 12.43
CA CYS A 46 -5.65 -22.81 12.35
C CYS A 46 -6.11 -21.90 13.48
N LEU A 47 -7.43 -21.89 13.69
CA LEU A 47 -8.07 -21.14 14.75
C LEU A 47 -7.51 -21.53 16.11
N ARG A 48 -7.44 -22.84 16.38
CA ARG A 48 -6.99 -23.35 17.67
C ARG A 48 -5.50 -23.13 17.90
N GLN A 49 -4.66 -23.40 16.90
CA GLN A 49 -3.22 -23.15 17.07
C GLN A 49 -2.95 -21.66 17.30
N THR A 50 -3.59 -20.77 16.53
CA THR A 50 -3.39 -19.33 16.70
C THR A 50 -3.81 -18.89 18.09
N TYR A 51 -4.96 -19.38 18.58
CA TYR A 51 -5.41 -19.10 19.95
C TYR A 51 -4.35 -19.53 20.98
N ILE A 52 -3.84 -20.77 20.90
CA ILE A 52 -2.81 -21.28 21.82
C ILE A 52 -1.56 -20.40 21.77
N ASN A 53 -1.12 -20.02 20.57
CA ASN A 53 0.06 -19.18 20.38
C ASN A 53 -0.16 -17.79 20.99
N THR A 54 -1.29 -17.15 20.70
CA THR A 54 -1.62 -15.81 21.23
C THR A 54 -1.76 -15.83 22.74
N GLU A 55 -2.46 -16.81 23.31
CA GLU A 55 -2.59 -16.98 24.76
C GLU A 55 -1.21 -17.15 25.42
N THR A 56 -0.35 -18.00 24.85
CA THR A 56 1.03 -18.19 25.33
C THR A 56 1.83 -16.88 25.29
N MET A 57 1.74 -16.13 24.18
CA MET A 57 2.44 -14.84 24.05
C MET A 57 1.95 -13.81 25.08
N LEU A 58 0.65 -13.77 25.35
CA LEU A 58 0.07 -12.86 26.34
C LEU A 58 0.46 -13.25 27.78
N ILE A 59 0.49 -14.55 28.10
CA ILE A 59 0.92 -15.05 29.42
C ILE A 59 2.39 -14.71 29.68
N HIS A 60 3.25 -14.83 28.67
CA HIS A 60 4.69 -14.60 28.78
C HIS A 60 5.12 -13.19 28.36
N ARG A 61 4.18 -12.26 28.25
CA ARG A 61 4.46 -10.89 27.78
C ARG A 61 5.42 -10.15 28.72
N GLN A 62 6.29 -9.35 28.12
CA GLN A 62 7.11 -8.38 28.84
C GLN A 62 6.40 -7.02 28.87
N PRO A 63 6.44 -6.26 29.99
CA PRO A 63 5.66 -5.03 30.14
C PRO A 63 5.90 -3.96 29.07
N GLU A 64 7.08 -3.94 28.45
CA GLU A 64 7.49 -2.96 27.45
C GLU A 64 7.05 -3.30 26.01
N ARG A 65 6.40 -4.45 25.79
CA ARG A 65 6.01 -4.93 24.45
C ARG A 65 4.50 -4.99 24.31
N GLY A 66 3.97 -4.31 23.30
CA GLY A 66 2.58 -4.46 22.88
C GLY A 66 2.37 -5.64 21.94
N PHE A 67 1.20 -6.26 22.05
CA PHE A 67 0.69 -7.33 21.20
C PHE A 67 -0.59 -6.93 20.51
N LEU A 68 -0.74 -7.37 19.26
CA LEU A 68 -1.98 -7.27 18.50
C LEU A 68 -2.50 -8.66 18.23
N VAL A 69 -3.79 -8.89 18.47
CA VAL A 69 -4.45 -10.14 18.14
C VAL A 69 -4.74 -10.17 16.64
N VAL A 70 -4.23 -11.20 15.96
CA VAL A 70 -4.42 -11.33 14.50
C VAL A 70 -5.80 -11.91 14.20
N LEU A 71 -6.59 -11.17 13.43
CA LEU A 71 -7.87 -11.60 12.91
C LEU A 71 -7.72 -12.10 11.46
N GLN A 72 -8.27 -13.29 11.21
CA GLN A 72 -8.26 -13.93 9.90
C GLN A 72 -9.67 -14.41 9.48
N GLY A 73 -9.72 -15.00 8.29
CA GLY A 73 -10.91 -15.57 7.67
C GLY A 73 -10.98 -15.20 6.20
N THR A 74 -11.36 -16.16 5.36
CA THR A 74 -11.53 -15.97 3.91
C THR A 74 -12.98 -15.76 3.50
N SER A 75 -13.90 -16.01 4.42
CA SER A 75 -15.34 -15.83 4.27
C SER A 75 -15.94 -15.15 5.50
N GLU A 76 -17.21 -14.76 5.41
CA GLU A 76 -17.89 -14.16 6.56
C GLU A 76 -18.02 -15.12 7.74
N PRO A 77 -18.49 -16.38 7.54
CA PRO A 77 -18.60 -17.33 8.65
C PRO A 77 -17.25 -17.61 9.33
N GLU A 78 -16.18 -17.77 8.55
CA GLU A 78 -14.83 -17.95 9.06
C GLU A 78 -14.36 -16.76 9.88
N SER A 79 -14.47 -15.54 9.32
CA SER A 79 -14.01 -14.32 9.99
C SER A 79 -14.80 -14.05 11.27
N ARG A 80 -16.10 -14.36 11.28
CA ARG A 80 -16.98 -14.19 12.44
C ARG A 80 -16.62 -15.17 13.54
N GLU A 81 -16.41 -16.44 13.19
CA GLU A 81 -15.99 -17.46 14.15
C GLU A 81 -14.59 -17.16 14.70
N TRP A 82 -13.69 -16.68 13.85
CA TRP A 82 -12.34 -16.26 14.26
C TRP A 82 -12.40 -15.16 15.31
N TYR A 83 -13.15 -14.11 15.03
CA TYR A 83 -13.37 -13.01 15.96
C TYR A 83 -14.02 -13.49 17.26
N ARG A 84 -15.09 -14.28 17.18
CA ARG A 84 -15.81 -14.81 18.36
C ARG A 84 -14.87 -15.55 19.32
N VAL A 85 -13.99 -16.40 18.79
CA VAL A 85 -13.06 -17.20 19.60
C VAL A 85 -11.89 -16.38 20.14
N HIS A 86 -11.35 -15.43 19.36
CA HIS A 86 -10.19 -14.64 19.78
C HIS A 86 -10.55 -13.37 20.56
N ARG A 87 -11.81 -12.93 20.54
CA ARG A 87 -12.27 -11.71 21.23
C ARG A 87 -11.82 -11.62 22.69
N PRO A 88 -11.92 -12.67 23.53
CA PRO A 88 -11.46 -12.58 24.92
C PRO A 88 -9.96 -12.24 25.05
N LEU A 89 -9.14 -12.61 24.06
CA LEU A 89 -7.71 -12.31 24.04
C LEU A 89 -7.43 -10.84 23.68
N ILE A 90 -8.35 -10.17 22.97
CA ILE A 90 -8.21 -8.76 22.57
C ILE A 90 -8.21 -7.86 23.80
N ASP A 91 -9.02 -8.17 24.82
CA ASP A 91 -9.09 -7.38 26.05
C ASP A 91 -7.77 -7.40 26.85
N ALA A 92 -6.93 -8.43 26.63
CA ALA A 92 -5.61 -8.54 27.23
C ALA A 92 -4.48 -7.97 26.33
N ALA A 93 -4.81 -7.44 25.15
CA ALA A 93 -3.88 -6.94 24.15
C ALA A 93 -4.09 -5.44 23.88
N GLU A 94 -3.23 -4.83 23.08
CA GLU A 94 -3.29 -3.41 22.72
C GLU A 94 -4.27 -3.16 21.56
N GLY A 95 -4.63 -4.22 20.83
CA GLY A 95 -5.63 -4.18 19.79
C GLY A 95 -5.52 -5.35 18.83
N ILE A 96 -5.72 -5.08 17.54
CA ILE A 96 -5.88 -6.13 16.53
C ILE A 96 -5.02 -5.88 15.29
N ALA A 97 -4.77 -6.96 14.55
CA ALA A 97 -4.23 -6.89 13.19
C ALA A 97 -5.12 -7.66 12.21
N PHE A 98 -5.45 -7.07 11.07
CA PHE A 98 -6.12 -7.78 9.97
C PHE A 98 -5.08 -8.43 9.05
N ALA A 99 -5.20 -9.75 8.85
CA ALA A 99 -4.30 -10.54 8.00
C ALA A 99 -5.08 -11.41 6.99
N GLY A 100 -4.35 -12.01 6.05
CA GLY A 100 -4.91 -12.88 5.01
C GLY A 100 -5.99 -12.16 4.19
N THR A 101 -7.00 -12.86 3.68
CA THR A 101 -8.07 -12.23 2.87
C THR A 101 -8.81 -11.07 3.57
N SER A 102 -8.78 -11.01 4.91
CA SER A 102 -9.41 -9.94 5.69
C SER A 102 -8.67 -8.59 5.57
N ASN A 103 -7.40 -8.55 5.13
CA ASN A 103 -6.70 -7.29 4.81
C ASN A 103 -7.11 -6.72 3.43
N ILE A 104 -7.57 -7.57 2.51
CA ILE A 104 -7.95 -7.22 1.14
C ILE A 104 -9.44 -6.85 1.05
N SER A 105 -10.29 -7.54 1.83
CA SER A 105 -11.73 -7.33 1.76
C SER A 105 -12.22 -6.28 2.75
N TYR A 106 -12.45 -5.05 2.29
CA TYR A 106 -13.10 -4.01 3.11
C TYR A 106 -14.45 -4.45 3.66
N ARG A 107 -15.19 -5.31 2.93
CA ARG A 107 -16.44 -5.90 3.41
C ARG A 107 -16.26 -6.73 4.69
N LEU A 108 -15.24 -7.58 4.75
CA LEU A 108 -14.97 -8.40 5.94
C LEU A 108 -14.47 -7.52 7.09
N MET A 109 -13.56 -6.60 6.79
CA MET A 109 -13.03 -5.64 7.76
C MET A 109 -14.14 -4.80 8.40
N LEU A 110 -14.99 -4.16 7.59
CA LEU A 110 -16.08 -3.32 8.09
C LEU A 110 -17.09 -4.11 8.91
N ARG A 111 -17.40 -5.37 8.55
CA ARG A 111 -18.26 -6.23 9.39
C ARG A 111 -17.64 -6.48 10.76
N ARG A 112 -16.34 -6.78 10.84
CA ARG A 112 -15.66 -6.99 12.12
C ARG A 112 -15.57 -5.71 12.95
N LEU A 113 -15.38 -4.55 12.29
CA LEU A 113 -15.41 -3.25 12.98
C LEU A 113 -16.82 -2.92 13.51
N VAL A 114 -17.89 -3.30 12.80
CA VAL A 114 -19.27 -3.19 13.29
C VAL A 114 -19.49 -4.10 14.50
N ASP A 115 -19.06 -5.37 14.43
CA ASP A 115 -19.17 -6.29 15.58
C ASP A 115 -18.45 -5.71 16.82
N MET A 116 -17.24 -5.17 16.65
CA MET A 116 -16.46 -4.53 17.72
C MET A 116 -17.08 -3.23 18.24
N ARG A 117 -17.77 -2.47 17.39
CA ARG A 117 -18.52 -1.28 17.81
C ARG A 117 -19.67 -1.70 18.71
N ASP A 118 -20.44 -2.69 18.28
CA ASP A 118 -21.69 -3.10 18.93
C ASP A 118 -21.43 -3.81 20.28
N ASP A 119 -20.31 -4.52 20.41
CA ASP A 119 -19.90 -5.16 21.68
C ASP A 119 -18.94 -4.31 22.55
N GLY A 120 -18.65 -3.09 22.10
CA GLY A 120 -17.82 -2.09 22.79
C GLY A 120 -16.31 -2.34 22.75
N THR A 121 -15.81 -3.40 22.08
CA THR A 121 -14.36 -3.64 21.92
C THR A 121 -13.66 -2.47 21.23
N LEU A 122 -14.31 -1.84 20.23
CA LEU A 122 -13.72 -0.75 19.46
C LEU A 122 -13.42 0.51 20.30
N ALA A 123 -14.18 0.72 21.37
CA ALA A 123 -13.98 1.83 22.31
C ALA A 123 -12.78 1.63 23.25
N ARG A 124 -12.23 0.41 23.34
CA ARG A 124 -11.18 0.04 24.31
C ARG A 124 -9.82 -0.23 23.68
N ILE A 125 -9.79 -0.75 22.45
CA ILE A 125 -8.52 -1.04 21.77
C ILE A 125 -7.79 0.26 21.41
N LYS A 126 -6.47 0.21 21.40
CA LYS A 126 -5.63 1.37 21.07
C LYS A 126 -5.16 1.34 19.62
N HIS A 127 -5.03 0.14 19.05
CA HIS A 127 -4.35 -0.02 17.76
C HIS A 127 -5.06 -1.01 16.83
N ILE A 128 -5.18 -0.65 15.56
CA ILE A 128 -5.57 -1.55 14.47
C ILE A 128 -4.47 -1.52 13.43
N HIS A 129 -3.94 -2.69 13.09
CA HIS A 129 -2.94 -2.80 12.03
C HIS A 129 -3.48 -3.58 10.83
N VAL A 130 -3.21 -3.14 9.61
CA VAL A 130 -3.56 -3.84 8.37
C VAL A 130 -2.29 -4.33 7.71
N LEU A 131 -2.07 -5.64 7.77
CA LEU A 131 -0.81 -6.26 7.37
C LEU A 131 -0.66 -6.31 5.85
N GLY A 132 0.51 -5.95 5.34
CA GLY A 132 0.93 -6.22 3.95
C GLY A 132 0.06 -5.59 2.87
N ARG A 133 -0.58 -4.45 3.16
CA ARG A 133 -1.39 -3.72 2.20
C ARG A 133 -1.27 -2.20 2.35
N GLY A 134 -0.53 -1.58 1.43
CA GLY A 134 -0.36 -0.13 1.38
C GLY A 134 -0.59 0.45 -0.01
N THR A 135 -1.78 0.21 -0.57
CA THR A 135 -2.19 0.90 -1.80
C THR A 135 -2.74 2.28 -1.49
N LEU A 136 -2.74 3.18 -2.48
CA LEU A 136 -3.37 4.50 -2.38
C LEU A 136 -4.83 4.43 -1.92
N ALA A 137 -5.60 3.48 -2.46
CA ALA A 137 -6.97 3.22 -2.05
C ALA A 137 -7.09 2.79 -0.57
N SER A 138 -6.15 1.97 -0.09
CA SER A 138 -6.13 1.52 1.31
C SER A 138 -5.88 2.69 2.24
N ALA A 139 -4.96 3.59 1.88
CA ALA A 139 -4.69 4.80 2.65
C ALA A 139 -5.95 5.68 2.79
N CYS A 140 -6.69 5.91 1.69
CA CYS A 140 -7.94 6.68 1.70
C CYS A 140 -9.00 6.04 2.62
N VAL A 141 -9.24 4.73 2.45
CA VAL A 141 -10.26 4.00 3.22
C VAL A 141 -9.91 3.94 4.71
N LEU A 142 -8.68 3.55 5.06
CA LEU A 142 -8.25 3.43 6.45
C LEU A 142 -8.21 4.79 7.16
N THR A 143 -7.83 5.85 6.45
CA THR A 143 -7.89 7.22 6.97
C THR A 143 -9.32 7.63 7.28
N THR A 144 -10.26 7.30 6.39
CA THR A 144 -11.70 7.58 6.61
C THR A 144 -12.22 6.83 7.84
N ILE A 145 -11.92 5.54 7.95
CA ILE A 145 -12.30 4.71 9.11
C ILE A 145 -11.76 5.30 10.41
N GLN A 146 -10.46 5.62 10.45
CA GLN A 146 -9.83 6.21 11.64
C GLN A 146 -10.50 7.52 12.04
N ARG A 147 -10.71 8.44 11.08
CA ARG A 147 -11.34 9.74 11.36
C ARG A 147 -12.76 9.58 11.89
N CYS A 148 -13.56 8.70 11.30
CA CYS A 148 -14.94 8.46 11.74
C CYS A 148 -14.98 7.88 13.15
N ILE A 149 -14.18 6.84 13.42
CA ILE A 149 -14.14 6.20 14.74
C ILE A 149 -13.61 7.17 15.80
N ARG A 150 -12.57 7.97 15.51
CA ARG A 150 -12.05 8.99 16.43
C ARG A 150 -13.07 10.06 16.77
N ALA A 151 -13.92 10.43 15.83
CA ALA A 151 -14.93 11.46 16.04
C ALA A 151 -16.11 10.98 16.90
N SER A 152 -16.41 9.68 16.94
CA SER A 152 -17.68 9.18 17.50
C SER A 152 -17.55 8.10 18.58
N ILE A 153 -16.46 7.34 18.61
CA ILE A 153 -16.34 6.12 19.44
C ILE A 153 -15.05 6.13 20.26
N ASN A 154 -13.89 6.32 19.63
CA ASN A 154 -12.58 6.15 20.26
C ASN A 154 -11.57 7.19 19.75
N PRO A 155 -11.40 8.34 20.45
CA PRO A 155 -10.52 9.43 20.01
C PRO A 155 -9.04 9.03 19.95
N ASP A 156 -8.63 7.99 20.67
CA ASP A 156 -7.24 7.58 20.82
C ASP A 156 -6.83 6.44 19.87
N LEU A 157 -7.77 5.88 19.10
CA LEU A 157 -7.51 4.74 18.21
C LEU A 157 -6.49 5.11 17.13
N GLN A 158 -5.41 4.34 16.99
CA GLN A 158 -4.49 4.45 15.86
C GLN A 158 -4.68 3.30 14.88
N ILE A 159 -4.81 3.63 13.60
CA ILE A 159 -4.82 2.67 12.49
C ILE A 159 -3.50 2.81 11.74
N THR A 160 -2.82 1.70 11.47
CA THR A 160 -1.60 1.66 10.65
C THR A 160 -1.69 0.56 9.60
N PHE A 161 -0.89 0.69 8.55
CA PHE A 161 -0.72 -0.34 7.52
C PHE A 161 0.73 -0.33 7.05
N ASP A 162 1.18 -1.45 6.49
CA ASP A 162 2.52 -1.60 5.92
C ASP A 162 2.46 -2.11 4.48
N THR A 163 3.53 -1.89 3.72
CA THR A 163 3.70 -2.48 2.39
C THR A 163 5.17 -2.67 2.04
N ALA A 164 5.48 -3.84 1.48
CA ALA A 164 6.78 -4.11 0.89
C ALA A 164 6.85 -3.73 -0.60
N THR A 165 5.73 -3.32 -1.22
CA THR A 165 5.65 -3.09 -2.67
C THR A 165 6.73 -2.16 -3.22
N PRO A 166 7.01 -0.98 -2.62
CA PRO A 166 8.07 -0.10 -3.13
C PRO A 166 9.45 -0.79 -3.19
N PHE A 167 9.74 -1.63 -2.18
CA PHE A 167 10.98 -2.40 -2.10
C PHE A 167 11.02 -3.56 -3.11
N GLN A 168 9.92 -4.31 -3.24
CA GLN A 168 9.81 -5.41 -4.20
C GLN A 168 9.90 -4.92 -5.64
N GLU A 169 9.28 -3.78 -5.96
CA GLU A 169 9.37 -3.17 -7.29
C GLU A 169 10.82 -2.80 -7.65
N ALA A 170 11.57 -2.25 -6.70
CA ALA A 170 12.98 -1.95 -6.91
C ALA A 170 13.85 -3.22 -7.02
N ASN A 171 13.73 -4.15 -6.06
CA ASN A 171 14.69 -5.24 -5.90
C ASN A 171 14.37 -6.49 -6.74
N GLU A 172 13.10 -6.82 -6.92
CA GLU A 172 12.68 -8.01 -7.68
C GLU A 172 12.37 -7.69 -9.14
N ARG A 173 11.81 -6.49 -9.38
CA ARG A 173 11.28 -6.07 -10.70
C ARG A 173 12.12 -4.99 -11.37
N TYR A 174 13.14 -4.47 -10.69
CA TYR A 174 14.04 -3.44 -11.19
C TYR A 174 13.29 -2.24 -11.77
N SER A 175 12.26 -1.78 -11.06
CA SER A 175 11.36 -0.72 -11.51
C SER A 175 11.38 0.46 -10.54
N LEU A 176 11.36 1.67 -11.10
CA LEU A 176 11.28 2.93 -10.38
C LEU A 176 9.83 3.40 -10.39
N LEU A 177 9.35 3.94 -9.28
CA LEU A 177 8.04 4.57 -9.20
C LEU A 177 8.06 5.81 -10.09
N ALA A 178 7.37 5.72 -11.23
CA ALA A 178 7.41 6.76 -12.23
C ALA A 178 6.34 7.81 -11.96
N TYR A 179 5.11 7.38 -11.74
CA TYR A 179 4.03 8.29 -11.45
C TYR A 179 2.86 7.61 -10.74
N TYR A 180 1.83 8.38 -10.41
CA TYR A 180 0.57 7.85 -9.95
C TYR A 180 -0.58 8.56 -10.67
N VAL A 181 -1.69 7.86 -10.75
CA VAL A 181 -2.96 8.33 -11.32
C VAL A 181 -3.93 8.46 -10.15
N ALA A 182 -4.61 9.60 -10.06
CA ALA A 182 -5.66 9.85 -9.09
C ALA A 182 -6.74 10.71 -9.74
N ASP A 183 -7.78 10.05 -10.27
CA ASP A 183 -8.93 10.71 -10.87
C ASP A 183 -10.22 9.90 -10.62
N ASN A 184 -11.34 10.40 -11.16
CA ASN A 184 -12.65 9.77 -11.04
C ASN A 184 -12.79 8.37 -11.69
N LYS A 185 -11.74 7.85 -12.35
CA LYS A 185 -11.73 6.52 -12.95
C LYS A 185 -10.69 5.59 -12.38
N SER A 186 -9.51 6.10 -12.02
CA SER A 186 -8.38 5.28 -11.62
C SER A 186 -7.64 5.88 -10.44
N LEU A 187 -7.15 4.98 -9.58
CA LEU A 187 -6.25 5.28 -8.49
C LEU A 187 -5.13 4.22 -8.46
N SER A 188 -4.01 4.52 -9.11
CA SER A 188 -2.91 3.57 -9.31
C SER A 188 -1.54 4.23 -9.14
N ILE A 189 -0.53 3.41 -8.83
CA ILE A 189 0.88 3.78 -8.91
C ILE A 189 1.46 3.05 -10.11
N GLU A 190 2.18 3.77 -10.94
CA GLU A 190 2.82 3.25 -12.14
C GLU A 190 4.34 3.22 -11.96
N TYR A 191 4.93 2.11 -12.38
CA TYR A 191 6.35 1.84 -12.28
C TYR A 191 6.94 1.65 -13.68
N ASN A 192 8.09 2.26 -13.92
CA ASN A 192 8.83 2.10 -15.17
C ASN A 192 10.17 1.42 -14.89
N ARG A 193 10.63 0.57 -15.81
CA ARG A 193 11.97 0.00 -15.69
C ARG A 193 12.98 0.99 -16.24
N PRO A 194 14.13 1.19 -15.60
CA PRO A 194 15.22 1.97 -16.18
C PRO A 194 15.66 1.45 -17.56
N SER A 195 15.43 0.17 -17.87
CA SER A 195 15.66 -0.41 -19.20
C SER A 195 14.76 0.16 -20.29
N ASP A 196 13.64 0.77 -19.93
CA ASP A 196 12.71 1.37 -20.87
C ASP A 196 13.20 2.74 -21.34
N ALA A 197 14.25 3.29 -20.73
CA ALA A 197 14.83 4.57 -21.09
C ALA A 197 15.39 4.56 -22.52
N GLU A 198 14.98 5.54 -23.33
CA GLU A 198 15.35 5.58 -24.74
C GLU A 198 16.81 6.03 -24.95
N LEU A 199 17.50 5.30 -25.84
CA LEU A 199 18.78 5.70 -26.42
C LEU A 199 18.49 6.40 -27.75
N SER A 200 18.71 7.72 -27.84
CA SER A 200 18.63 8.43 -29.13
C SER A 200 19.60 7.82 -30.15
N GLU A 201 19.09 7.46 -31.33
CA GLU A 201 19.90 7.09 -32.50
C GLU A 201 20.75 8.28 -33.02
N PHE A 202 20.39 9.52 -32.67
CA PHE A 202 21.04 10.76 -33.11
C PHE A 202 21.68 11.56 -31.96
N ARG A 203 22.74 11.03 -31.30
CA ARG A 203 23.76 11.71 -30.45
C ARG A 203 23.40 12.93 -29.55
N HIS A 204 22.14 13.30 -29.33
CA HIS A 204 21.76 14.56 -28.69
C HIS A 204 20.79 14.37 -27.50
N HIS A 205 20.06 13.26 -27.37
CA HIS A 205 19.16 13.00 -26.24
C HIS A 205 19.24 11.58 -25.69
N SER A 206 19.85 11.38 -24.52
CA SER A 206 19.84 10.08 -23.83
C SER A 206 19.04 10.20 -22.55
N GLU A 207 17.87 9.54 -22.48
CA GLU A 207 17.07 9.52 -21.24
C GLU A 207 17.86 8.94 -20.07
N LEU A 208 18.87 8.10 -20.35
CA LEU A 208 19.78 7.54 -19.35
C LEU A 208 20.55 8.59 -18.55
N THR A 209 20.71 9.80 -19.08
CA THR A 209 21.44 10.90 -18.39
C THR A 209 20.51 11.83 -17.62
N PHE A 210 19.20 11.67 -17.73
CA PHE A 210 18.26 12.50 -17.00
C PHE A 210 18.27 12.11 -15.53
N ALA A 211 18.10 13.10 -14.65
CA ALA A 211 17.76 12.82 -13.27
C ALA A 211 16.50 11.94 -13.25
N ILE A 212 16.43 10.98 -12.33
CA ILE A 212 15.33 10.02 -12.27
C ILE A 212 13.99 10.76 -12.21
N ASN A 213 13.87 11.82 -11.40
CA ASN A 213 12.63 12.59 -11.30
C ASN A 213 12.24 13.22 -12.65
N ASP A 214 13.19 13.79 -13.38
CA ASP A 214 12.93 14.41 -14.69
C ASP A 214 12.49 13.36 -15.71
N TRP A 215 13.11 12.18 -15.68
CA TRP A 215 12.72 11.05 -16.51
C TRP A 215 11.30 10.56 -16.17
N CYS A 216 10.99 10.37 -14.89
CA CYS A 216 9.66 10.01 -14.40
C CYS A 216 8.60 11.05 -14.80
N HIS A 217 8.93 12.34 -14.67
CA HIS A 217 8.07 13.45 -15.07
C HIS A 217 7.79 13.47 -16.58
N ALA A 218 8.83 13.30 -17.40
CA ALA A 218 8.68 13.21 -18.85
C ALA A 218 7.77 12.05 -19.26
N ARG A 219 7.89 10.90 -18.58
CA ARG A 219 7.02 9.73 -18.79
C ARG A 219 5.58 9.99 -18.37
N ALA A 220 5.37 10.66 -17.22
CA ALA A 220 4.05 11.07 -16.78
C ALA A 220 3.39 12.02 -17.79
N GLN A 221 4.13 13.02 -18.30
CA GLN A 221 3.64 13.91 -19.34
C GLN A 221 3.30 13.17 -20.63
N ALA A 222 4.16 12.26 -21.10
CA ALA A 222 3.88 11.47 -22.30
C ALA A 222 2.59 10.64 -22.16
N GLU A 223 2.38 9.99 -21.00
CA GLU A 223 1.16 9.24 -20.73
C GLU A 223 -0.08 10.14 -20.62
N ALA A 224 0.04 11.30 -19.97
CA ALA A 224 -1.05 12.27 -19.87
C ALA A 224 -1.52 12.80 -21.24
N HIS A 225 -0.61 12.86 -22.23
CA HIS A 225 -0.90 13.28 -23.61
C HIS A 225 -1.19 12.09 -24.55
N ARG A 226 -1.29 10.86 -24.04
CA ARG A 226 -1.52 9.68 -24.87
C ARG A 226 -2.85 9.77 -25.62
N MET A 227 -2.80 9.41 -26.90
CA MET A 227 -3.97 9.34 -27.78
C MET A 227 -4.52 7.91 -27.81
N ILE A 228 -5.84 7.77 -27.64
CA ILE A 228 -6.58 6.52 -27.79
C ILE A 228 -7.12 6.45 -29.21
N LYS A 229 -7.03 5.28 -29.84
CA LYS A 229 -7.54 5.03 -31.20
C LYS A 229 -8.78 4.14 -31.14
N ASP A 230 -9.88 4.59 -31.74
CA ASP A 230 -11.09 3.80 -31.93
C ASP A 230 -11.54 3.80 -33.41
N ALA A 231 -12.77 3.33 -33.67
CA ALA A 231 -13.34 3.30 -35.01
C ALA A 231 -13.61 4.70 -35.59
N GLN A 232 -13.63 5.75 -34.76
CA GLN A 232 -13.92 7.13 -35.11
C GLN A 232 -12.65 7.98 -35.26
N GLY A 233 -11.50 7.53 -34.74
CA GLY A 233 -10.20 8.17 -34.96
C GLY A 233 -9.31 8.11 -33.73
N SER A 234 -8.29 8.98 -33.69
CA SER A 234 -7.45 9.16 -32.52
C SER A 234 -7.87 10.40 -31.73
N TYR A 235 -8.07 10.26 -30.42
CA TYR A 235 -8.42 11.37 -29.51
C TYR A 235 -7.63 11.28 -28.19
N PRO A 236 -7.44 12.39 -27.46
CA PRO A 236 -6.71 12.36 -26.19
C PRO A 236 -7.43 11.48 -25.17
N ALA A 237 -6.69 10.65 -24.43
CA ALA A 237 -7.25 9.92 -23.30
C ALA A 237 -7.83 10.93 -22.30
N MET A 238 -9.14 10.88 -22.02
CA MET A 238 -9.79 11.84 -21.10
C MET A 238 -9.73 11.38 -19.63
N HIS A 239 -9.24 10.17 -19.36
CA HIS A 239 -9.24 9.56 -18.04
C HIS A 239 -8.05 8.63 -17.84
N GLY A 240 -7.74 8.34 -16.58
CA GLY A 240 -6.56 7.58 -16.19
C GLY A 240 -5.28 8.38 -16.40
N ARG A 241 -5.34 9.72 -16.28
CA ARG A 241 -4.19 10.57 -16.61
C ARG A 241 -3.17 10.56 -15.48
N ALA A 242 -1.90 10.40 -15.85
CA ALA A 242 -0.80 10.58 -14.92
C ALA A 242 -0.85 11.98 -14.29
N THR A 243 -0.58 12.05 -12.98
CA THR A 243 -0.44 13.35 -12.32
C THR A 243 0.82 14.07 -12.80
N PRO A 244 0.81 15.41 -12.91
CA PRO A 244 1.94 16.13 -13.48
C PRO A 244 3.24 15.94 -12.68
N ASN A 245 3.18 15.86 -11.35
CA ASN A 245 4.36 15.95 -10.47
C ASN A 245 4.75 14.63 -9.81
N ALA A 246 4.80 13.56 -10.60
CA ALA A 246 4.77 12.22 -10.06
C ALA A 246 6.15 11.53 -10.11
N GLY A 247 6.43 10.63 -9.16
CA GLY A 247 7.76 9.99 -9.00
C GLY A 247 8.80 10.84 -8.27
N ILE A 248 8.40 11.95 -7.66
CA ILE A 248 9.34 12.85 -6.98
C ILE A 248 9.90 12.16 -5.73
N SER A 249 11.22 11.99 -5.70
CA SER A 249 11.96 11.73 -4.47
C SER A 249 13.19 12.63 -4.37
N ILE A 250 13.71 12.81 -3.16
CA ILE A 250 14.96 13.55 -2.91
C ILE A 250 16.11 12.90 -3.67
N ILE A 251 16.19 11.57 -3.64
CA ILE A 251 17.26 10.82 -4.30
C ILE A 251 17.15 10.94 -5.82
N GLY A 252 15.92 10.90 -6.36
CA GLY A 252 15.70 11.01 -7.80
C GLY A 252 16.00 12.39 -8.40
N GLN A 253 16.17 13.43 -7.57
CA GLN A 253 16.69 14.74 -8.02
C GLN A 253 18.20 14.71 -8.29
N HIS A 254 18.92 13.77 -7.68
CA HIS A 254 20.38 13.76 -7.62
C HIS A 254 21.02 12.56 -8.29
N LEU A 255 20.23 11.60 -8.75
CA LEU A 255 20.73 10.43 -9.47
C LEU A 255 20.13 10.42 -10.86
N ALA A 256 20.96 10.10 -11.85
CA ALA A 256 20.50 9.82 -13.19
C ALA A 256 20.03 8.37 -13.33
N VAL A 257 19.27 8.09 -14.39
CA VAL A 257 18.81 6.72 -14.68
C VAL A 257 19.99 5.75 -14.83
N ASN A 258 21.09 6.18 -15.45
CA ASN A 258 22.31 5.35 -15.60
C ASN A 258 23.07 5.09 -14.29
N ASP A 259 22.85 5.87 -13.23
CA ASP A 259 23.49 5.66 -11.92
C ASP A 259 22.91 4.45 -11.20
N VAL A 260 21.63 4.16 -11.45
CA VAL A 260 20.92 3.02 -10.88
C VAL A 260 20.81 1.85 -11.85
N ALA A 261 21.15 2.08 -13.11
CA ALA A 261 21.02 1.12 -14.19
C ALA A 261 22.38 0.70 -14.79
N VAL A 262 22.84 -0.53 -14.49
CA VAL A 262 24.01 -1.08 -15.16
C VAL A 262 23.60 -1.66 -16.51
N VAL A 263 23.99 -1.00 -17.59
CA VAL A 263 23.84 -1.49 -18.97
C VAL A 263 24.70 -2.75 -19.15
N ARG A 264 24.11 -3.95 -19.06
CA ARG A 264 24.78 -5.21 -19.46
C ARG A 264 24.10 -5.78 -20.70
N ARG A 265 24.87 -6.06 -21.74
CA ARG A 265 24.37 -6.83 -22.89
C ARG A 265 23.98 -8.24 -22.43
N ASP A 266 22.73 -8.67 -22.64
CA ASP A 266 22.41 -10.09 -22.46
C ASP A 266 23.10 -10.88 -23.57
N ARG A 267 23.95 -11.84 -23.19
CA ARG A 267 24.61 -12.71 -24.16
C ARG A 267 23.65 -13.65 -24.89
N LYS A 268 22.44 -13.84 -24.37
CA LYS A 268 21.43 -14.76 -24.93
C LYS A 268 20.35 -14.05 -25.73
N ASP A 269 20.31 -12.73 -25.74
CA ASP A 269 19.32 -11.97 -26.48
C ASP A 269 19.79 -11.67 -27.91
N PRO A 270 19.00 -12.01 -28.95
CA PRO A 270 19.37 -11.76 -30.34
C PRO A 270 19.28 -10.29 -30.76
N ASP A 271 18.59 -9.40 -30.02
CA ASP A 271 18.60 -7.96 -30.31
C ASP A 271 19.86 -7.30 -29.72
N PRO A 272 20.78 -6.77 -30.54
CA PRO A 272 22.00 -6.11 -30.07
C PRO A 272 21.75 -4.81 -29.28
N ARG A 273 20.51 -4.30 -29.27
CA ARG A 273 20.07 -3.16 -28.46
C ARG A 273 19.48 -3.58 -27.12
N ASN A 274 19.30 -4.88 -26.86
CA ASN A 274 18.75 -5.35 -25.60
C ASN A 274 19.83 -5.37 -24.51
N PHE A 275 19.75 -4.38 -23.63
CA PHE A 275 20.57 -4.29 -22.44
C PHE A 275 19.72 -4.68 -21.23
N ILE A 276 20.19 -5.64 -20.45
CA ILE A 276 19.61 -5.88 -19.14
C ILE A 276 20.20 -4.87 -18.19
N VAL A 277 19.33 -4.02 -17.67
CA VAL A 277 19.59 -3.27 -16.46
C VAL A 277 19.43 -4.23 -15.28
N LYS A 278 20.54 -4.70 -14.71
CA LYS A 278 20.52 -5.33 -13.38
C LYS A 278 21.23 -4.41 -12.39
N PRO A 279 20.51 -3.81 -11.42
CA PRO A 279 21.17 -3.10 -10.35
C PRO A 279 22.12 -4.03 -9.61
N ASP A 280 23.26 -3.51 -9.16
CA ASP A 280 24.07 -4.19 -8.16
C ASP A 280 23.47 -3.94 -6.77
N SER A 281 23.98 -4.61 -5.73
CA SER A 281 23.42 -4.49 -4.39
C SER A 281 23.40 -3.05 -3.84
N LYS A 282 24.31 -2.17 -4.32
CA LYS A 282 24.35 -0.77 -3.91
C LYS A 282 23.32 0.06 -4.67
N THR A 283 23.16 -0.17 -5.97
CA THR A 283 22.16 0.57 -6.76
C THR A 283 20.74 0.11 -6.49
N SER A 284 20.51 -1.16 -6.13
CA SER A 284 19.19 -1.65 -5.68
C SER A 284 18.69 -0.86 -4.46
N LEU A 285 19.58 -0.54 -3.51
CA LEU A 285 19.20 0.22 -2.32
C LEU A 285 18.77 1.65 -2.66
N LEU A 286 19.45 2.29 -3.62
CA LEU A 286 19.09 3.62 -4.11
C LEU A 286 17.73 3.61 -4.82
N MET A 287 17.44 2.56 -5.59
CA MET A 287 16.12 2.36 -6.20
C MET A 287 15.03 2.15 -5.14
N CYS A 288 15.31 1.33 -4.11
CA CYS A 288 14.39 1.15 -2.99
C CYS A 288 14.10 2.48 -2.28
N ALA A 289 15.14 3.26 -1.99
CA ALA A 289 15.00 4.53 -1.29
C ALA A 289 14.23 5.57 -2.14
N HIS A 290 14.47 5.62 -3.45
CA HIS A 290 13.66 6.41 -4.39
C HIS A 290 12.18 5.98 -4.33
N ASN A 291 11.90 4.68 -4.49
CA ASN A 291 10.52 4.17 -4.51
C ASN A 291 9.78 4.43 -3.20
N VAL A 292 10.43 4.27 -2.05
CA VAL A 292 9.82 4.51 -0.73
C VAL A 292 9.48 5.99 -0.53
N ASP A 293 10.40 6.90 -0.83
CA ASP A 293 10.17 8.34 -0.69
C ASP A 293 9.08 8.82 -1.67
N ALA A 294 9.15 8.38 -2.93
CA ALA A 294 8.13 8.72 -3.93
C ALA A 294 6.74 8.16 -3.58
N ALA A 295 6.66 6.93 -3.07
CA ALA A 295 5.39 6.33 -2.64
C ALA A 295 4.80 7.05 -1.42
N THR A 296 5.64 7.46 -0.47
CA THR A 296 5.22 8.22 0.72
C THR A 296 4.62 9.56 0.32
N ARG A 297 5.28 10.30 -0.58
CA ARG A 297 4.77 11.58 -1.10
C ARG A 297 3.48 11.42 -1.89
N ALA A 298 3.36 10.36 -2.70
CA ALA A 298 2.12 10.05 -3.39
C ALA A 298 0.98 9.77 -2.41
N LEU A 299 1.24 9.00 -1.34
CA LEU A 299 0.27 8.74 -0.27
C LEU A 299 -0.17 10.03 0.44
N GLU A 300 0.76 10.92 0.76
CA GLU A 300 0.47 12.22 1.38
C GLU A 300 -0.42 13.07 0.48
N GLN A 301 -0.05 13.25 -0.79
CA GLN A 301 -0.82 14.08 -1.72
C GLN A 301 -2.21 13.51 -2.00
N VAL A 302 -2.32 12.20 -2.24
CA VAL A 302 -3.60 11.53 -2.48
C VAL A 302 -4.51 11.64 -1.27
N THR A 303 -3.96 11.46 -0.06
CA THR A 303 -4.75 11.58 1.17
C THR A 303 -5.16 13.03 1.45
N ALA A 304 -4.32 14.01 1.10
CA ALA A 304 -4.67 15.43 1.16
C ALA A 304 -5.84 15.75 0.22
N ASN A 305 -5.78 15.29 -1.04
CA ASN A 305 -6.87 15.47 -2.00
C ASN A 305 -8.17 14.79 -1.53
N TRP A 306 -8.07 13.56 -1.01
CA TRP A 306 -9.19 12.79 -0.47
C TRP A 306 -9.92 13.51 0.69
N LEU A 307 -9.16 14.27 1.47
CA LEU A 307 -9.64 15.02 2.63
C LEU A 307 -9.86 16.51 2.34
N SER A 308 -9.76 16.93 1.09
CA SER A 308 -9.85 18.34 0.69
C SER A 308 -11.21 18.93 1.08
N ASP A 309 -11.19 20.20 1.48
CA ASP A 309 -12.41 20.99 1.68
C ASP A 309 -13.05 21.35 0.33
N ASP A 310 -12.25 21.44 -0.73
CA ASP A 310 -12.73 21.61 -2.11
C ASP A 310 -13.43 20.34 -2.62
N GLY A 311 -14.72 20.49 -2.94
CA GLY A 311 -15.60 19.38 -3.34
C GLY A 311 -15.19 18.74 -4.67
N GLU A 312 -14.67 19.53 -5.62
CA GLU A 312 -14.21 19.00 -6.92
C GLU A 312 -13.01 18.07 -6.74
N THR A 313 -12.00 18.52 -6.01
CA THR A 313 -10.82 17.72 -5.66
C THR A 313 -11.19 16.50 -4.81
N ARG A 314 -12.03 16.69 -3.78
CA ARG A 314 -12.46 15.63 -2.87
C ARG A 314 -13.24 14.52 -3.59
N ASN A 315 -14.02 14.87 -4.61
CA ASN A 315 -14.87 13.94 -5.35
C ASN A 315 -14.23 13.45 -6.66
N ASN A 316 -13.00 13.84 -6.98
CA ASN A 316 -12.26 13.35 -8.14
C ASN A 316 -11.55 12.01 -7.86
N PHE A 317 -12.33 11.00 -7.47
CA PHE A 317 -11.86 9.65 -7.14
C PHE A 317 -12.78 8.57 -7.72
N PRO A 318 -12.31 7.32 -7.86
CA PRO A 318 -13.15 6.22 -8.35
C PRO A 318 -14.46 6.11 -7.55
N VAL A 319 -15.58 5.99 -8.27
CA VAL A 319 -16.94 6.02 -7.69
C VAL A 319 -17.13 4.94 -6.62
N ASP A 320 -16.54 3.76 -6.81
CA ASP A 320 -16.58 2.66 -5.84
C ASP A 320 -15.90 3.04 -4.51
N LEU A 321 -14.79 3.79 -4.55
CA LEU A 321 -14.15 4.31 -3.33
C LEU A 321 -15.02 5.37 -2.64
N LEU A 322 -15.66 6.26 -3.39
CA LEU A 322 -16.58 7.27 -2.83
C LEU A 322 -17.81 6.61 -2.17
N VAL A 323 -18.32 5.53 -2.74
CA VAL A 323 -19.40 4.73 -2.12
C VAL A 323 -18.90 4.08 -0.83
N ILE A 324 -17.70 3.49 -0.83
CA ILE A 324 -17.11 2.90 0.38
C ILE A 324 -16.93 3.96 1.47
N ARG A 325 -16.43 5.16 1.13
CA ARG A 325 -16.32 6.30 2.05
C ARG A 325 -17.67 6.64 2.69
N SER A 326 -18.69 6.81 1.86
CA SER A 326 -20.03 7.16 2.31
C SER A 326 -20.60 6.11 3.26
N LEU A 327 -20.40 4.81 2.96
CA LEU A 327 -20.80 3.72 3.85
C LEU A 327 -20.07 3.77 5.20
N ILE A 328 -18.77 4.04 5.21
CA ILE A 328 -17.99 4.17 6.45
C ILE A 328 -18.51 5.31 7.30
N GLU A 329 -18.76 6.46 6.69
CA GLU A 329 -19.30 7.64 7.37
C GLU A 329 -20.69 7.37 7.93
N ILE A 330 -21.59 6.71 7.18
CA ILE A 330 -22.92 6.32 7.68
C ILE A 330 -22.80 5.36 8.88
N ILE A 331 -21.88 4.40 8.83
CA ILE A 331 -21.74 3.37 9.87
C ILE A 331 -21.11 3.93 11.15
N PHE A 332 -20.09 4.78 11.03
CA PHE A 332 -19.25 5.20 12.16
C PHE A 332 -19.36 6.68 12.51
N ALA A 333 -19.93 7.52 11.65
CA ALA A 333 -20.10 8.96 11.90
C ALA A 333 -21.43 9.48 11.30
N PRO A 334 -22.60 8.94 11.71
CA PRO A 334 -23.89 9.23 11.07
C PRO A 334 -24.30 10.71 11.12
N ASN A 335 -23.73 11.49 12.06
CA ASN A 335 -24.00 12.93 12.20
C ASN A 335 -22.99 13.81 11.42
N ARG A 336 -22.11 13.22 10.61
CA ARG A 336 -21.02 13.92 9.90
C ARG A 336 -20.72 13.25 8.55
N VAL A 337 -21.77 12.93 7.79
CA VAL A 337 -21.64 12.37 6.43
C VAL A 337 -21.12 13.48 5.51
N LEU A 338 -19.94 13.26 4.92
CA LEU A 338 -19.26 14.12 3.93
C LEU A 338 -19.33 13.52 2.52
N GLY A 339 -20.01 12.38 2.34
CA GLY A 339 -20.14 11.67 1.07
C GLY A 339 -20.97 12.44 0.04
N LEU A 340 -21.40 11.74 -1.03
CA LEU A 340 -22.10 12.21 -2.24
C LEU A 340 -23.32 13.15 -2.09
N MET A 341 -23.63 13.67 -0.90
CA MET A 341 -24.77 14.54 -0.59
C MET A 341 -24.40 16.02 -0.39
N ASP A 342 -23.19 16.44 -0.73
CA ASP A 342 -22.76 17.86 -0.66
C ASP A 342 -23.39 18.79 -1.73
N GLU A 343 -24.59 18.47 -2.25
CA GLU A 343 -25.38 19.40 -3.09
C GLU A 343 -26.14 20.45 -2.25
N LEU A 344 -25.69 20.73 -1.03
CA LEU A 344 -26.22 21.81 -0.19
C LEU A 344 -25.06 22.51 0.52
N ASP A 345 -24.32 23.34 -0.23
CA ASP A 345 -24.10 24.74 0.16
C ASP A 345 -23.36 25.47 -0.99
N GLU A 346 -24.10 26.37 -1.64
CA GLU A 346 -23.61 27.29 -2.66
C GLU A 346 -22.57 28.25 -2.06
N GLN A 347 -21.39 28.38 -2.68
CA GLN A 347 -20.58 29.60 -2.64
C GLN A 347 -19.77 29.76 -3.95
N PRO A 348 -19.53 31.01 -4.41
CA PRO A 348 -18.87 31.31 -5.69
C PRO A 348 -17.38 30.95 -5.68
N PRO A 349 -16.75 30.83 -6.87
CA PRO A 349 -15.41 30.25 -7.00
C PRO A 349 -14.36 31.11 -6.30
N MET A 350 -13.51 30.44 -5.52
CA MET A 350 -12.35 31.03 -4.88
C MET A 350 -11.18 30.99 -5.86
N GLU A 351 -10.66 32.16 -6.26
CA GLU A 351 -9.35 32.25 -6.92
C GLU A 351 -8.27 31.78 -5.93
N VAL A 352 -7.44 30.84 -6.36
CA VAL A 352 -6.34 30.31 -5.55
C VAL A 352 -5.01 30.58 -6.24
N ASP A 353 -4.25 31.49 -5.65
CA ASP A 353 -2.85 31.77 -5.95
C ASP A 353 -1.97 30.79 -5.17
N TYR A 354 -1.41 29.78 -5.85
CA TYR A 354 -0.42 28.88 -5.26
C TYR A 354 0.99 29.31 -5.72
N PRO A 355 2.00 29.28 -4.83
CA PRO A 355 3.38 29.41 -5.25
C PRO A 355 3.76 28.15 -6.05
N THR A 356 3.88 28.31 -7.36
CA THR A 356 4.58 27.38 -8.25
C THR A 356 6.03 27.28 -7.81
N ALA A 357 6.49 26.08 -7.47
CA ALA A 357 7.92 25.83 -7.37
C ALA A 357 8.53 26.03 -8.78
N GLU A 358 9.41 27.00 -8.94
CA GLU A 358 10.17 27.16 -10.19
C GLU A 358 11.13 25.97 -10.33
N PHE A 359 10.91 25.18 -11.39
CA PHE A 359 11.80 24.11 -11.79
C PHE A 359 13.00 24.68 -12.55
N PRO A 360 14.24 24.27 -12.23
CA PRO A 360 15.37 24.58 -13.08
C PRO A 360 15.23 23.88 -14.44
N SER A 361 15.53 24.60 -15.52
CA SER A 361 15.54 24.03 -16.87
C SER A 361 16.57 22.90 -17.01
N PRO A 362 16.29 21.86 -17.82
CA PRO A 362 17.22 20.75 -18.02
C PRO A 362 18.53 21.25 -18.65
N ILE A 363 19.64 21.04 -17.93
CA ILE A 363 20.98 21.33 -18.44
C ILE A 363 21.40 20.14 -19.30
N ALA A 364 21.68 20.39 -20.57
CA ALA A 364 22.36 19.41 -21.42
C ALA A 364 23.84 19.31 -21.00
N SER A 365 24.30 18.16 -20.51
CA SER A 365 25.64 17.59 -20.77
C SER A 365 25.94 16.38 -19.86
N VAL A 366 27.02 15.66 -20.23
CA VAL A 366 27.74 14.57 -19.55
C VAL A 366 27.36 14.37 -18.08
N SER A 367 26.88 13.17 -17.72
CA SER A 367 26.36 12.85 -16.38
C SER A 367 27.31 13.30 -15.27
N PRO A 368 26.95 14.32 -14.47
CA PRO A 368 27.74 14.79 -13.33
C PRO A 368 27.55 13.90 -12.08
N TYR A 369 26.64 12.94 -12.16
CA TYR A 369 26.17 12.17 -11.02
C TYR A 369 27.05 10.93 -10.81
N LYS A 370 27.41 10.68 -9.55
CA LYS A 370 28.21 9.52 -9.14
C LYS A 370 27.52 8.83 -7.98
N ALA A 371 26.74 7.79 -8.28
CA ALA A 371 26.04 6.99 -7.28
C ALA A 371 26.89 6.64 -6.05
N HIS A 372 28.15 6.23 -6.27
CA HIS A 372 29.04 5.83 -5.17
C HIS A 372 29.41 7.00 -4.25
N GLU A 373 29.65 8.18 -4.81
CA GLU A 373 29.98 9.38 -4.03
C GLU A 373 28.77 9.88 -3.24
N PHE A 374 27.58 9.86 -3.84
CA PHE A 374 26.31 10.18 -3.16
C PHE A 374 26.05 9.23 -1.98
N ILE A 375 26.27 7.92 -2.16
CA ILE A 375 26.14 6.92 -1.09
C ILE A 375 27.08 7.24 0.07
N GLU A 376 28.36 7.51 -0.20
CA GLU A 376 29.31 7.78 0.88
C GLU A 376 28.99 9.10 1.62
N GLN A 377 28.56 10.14 0.89
CA GLN A 377 28.19 11.42 1.49
C GLN A 377 26.90 11.34 2.34
N ASN A 378 25.97 10.45 1.99
CA ASN A 378 24.66 10.35 2.64
C ASN A 378 24.47 9.06 3.44
N ARG A 379 25.53 8.29 3.68
CA ARG A 379 25.49 6.95 4.30
C ARG A 379 24.64 6.90 5.57
N GLN A 380 24.86 7.82 6.51
CA GLN A 380 24.07 7.87 7.76
C GLN A 380 22.57 8.10 7.55
N ARG A 381 22.19 8.93 6.56
CA ARG A 381 20.77 9.18 6.23
C ARG A 381 20.15 7.99 5.51
N LEU A 382 20.90 7.36 4.60
CA LEU A 382 20.45 6.19 3.87
C LEU A 382 20.29 4.98 4.80
N ASP A 383 21.21 4.79 5.75
CA ASP A 383 21.11 3.73 6.76
C ASP A 383 19.86 3.89 7.64
N ALA A 384 19.41 5.12 7.89
CA ALA A 384 18.18 5.42 8.64
C ALA A 384 16.87 5.17 7.86
N LEU A 385 16.93 4.98 6.53
CA LEU A 385 15.77 4.62 5.70
C LEU A 385 15.59 3.10 5.57
N VAL A 386 16.57 2.32 6.02
CA VAL A 386 16.68 0.86 5.81
C VAL A 386 16.52 0.08 7.14
N LEU A 387 16.53 0.79 8.27
CA LEU A 387 16.26 0.29 9.62
C LEU A 387 14.86 0.71 10.06
#